data_AF-A0A351SPZ0-F1
#
_entry.id   AF-A0A351SPZ0-F1
#
_cell.length_a   1.000
_cell.length_b   1.000
_cell.length_c   1.000
_cell.angle_alpha   90.00
_cell.angle_beta   90.00
_cell.angle_gamma   90.00
#
_symmetry.space_group_name_H-M   'P 1'
#
loop_
_entity.id
_entity.type
_entity.pdbx_description
1 polymer ?
#
loop_
_entity_poly.entity_id
_entity_poly.type
_entity_poly.pdbx_seq_one_letter_code
_entity_poly.pdbx_strand_id
1 'polypeptide(L)'
;GDIYKGEYKGLYCTPCESFWTETQAVEGKCPDCGREVHEVSEEAYFLRLSKYQSRLEDYIESHPEFISPASRKNEMLNNFIK
;
A
#
# COMPACT_ATOMS: atom_id res chain seq x y z
N GLY A 1 -0.20 -21.32 2.20
CA GLY A 1 -1.48 -20.68 2.53
C GLY A 1 -1.49 -19.27 1.98
N ASP A 2 -2.54 -18.50 2.25
CA ASP A 2 -2.66 -17.13 1.75
C ASP A 2 -1.85 -16.14 2.60
N ILE A 3 -1.41 -16.55 3.79
CA ILE A 3 -0.47 -15.82 4.65
C ILE A 3 0.93 -16.42 4.46
N TYR A 4 1.95 -15.58 4.26
CA TYR A 4 3.35 -15.98 4.17
C TYR A 4 4.27 -15.03 4.95
N LYS A 5 5.37 -15.56 5.50
CA LYS A 5 6.40 -14.74 6.14
C LYS A 5 7.23 -14.04 5.06
N GLY A 6 7.42 -12.75 5.21
CA GLY A 6 8.24 -11.92 4.32
C GLY A 6 8.98 -10.88 5.12
N GLU A 7 9.70 -10.03 4.40
CA GLU A 7 10.44 -8.91 4.97
C GLU A 7 9.81 -7.61 4.45
N TYR A 8 9.34 -6.76 5.36
CA TYR A 8 8.89 -5.41 5.03
C TYR A 8 10.09 -4.48 5.14
N LYS A 9 10.46 -3.85 4.02
CA LYS A 9 11.47 -2.80 3.97
C LYS A 9 10.80 -1.46 3.69
N GLY A 10 11.11 -0.47 4.51
CA GLY A 10 10.55 0.87 4.37
C GLY A 10 11.49 1.93 4.92
N LEU A 11 11.27 3.18 4.49
CA LEU A 11 12.02 4.32 5.00
C LEU A 11 11.33 4.83 6.26
N TYR A 12 12.00 4.75 7.40
CA TYR A 12 11.44 5.12 8.69
C TYR A 12 12.01 6.44 9.20
N CYS A 13 11.12 7.27 9.76
CA CYS A 13 11.48 8.51 10.42
C CYS A 13 11.26 8.36 11.94
N THR A 14 12.34 8.12 12.72
CA THR A 14 12.22 7.96 14.18
C THR A 14 11.53 9.15 14.86
N PRO A 15 11.83 10.42 14.53
CA PRO A 15 11.20 11.56 15.20
C PRO A 15 9.69 11.73 14.92
N CYS A 16 9.20 11.18 13.81
CA CYS A 16 7.79 11.27 13.42
C CYS A 16 7.03 9.96 13.66
N GLU A 17 7.74 8.88 14.01
CA GLU A 17 7.19 7.53 14.15
C GLU A 17 6.39 7.05 12.93
N SER A 18 6.85 7.42 11.73
CA SER A 18 6.15 7.18 10.46
C SER A 18 7.04 6.44 9.44
N PHE A 19 6.39 5.59 8.65
CA PHE A 19 6.96 4.93 7.48
C PHE A 19 6.62 5.67 6.18
N TRP A 20 7.59 5.70 5.28
CA TRP A 20 7.47 6.27 3.95
C TRP A 20 7.93 5.26 2.91
N THR A 21 7.29 5.27 1.75
CA THR A 21 7.82 4.58 0.57
C THR A 21 8.97 5.38 -0.05
N GLU A 22 9.79 4.75 -0.87
CA GLU A 22 10.85 5.44 -1.64
C GLU A 22 10.29 6.58 -2.51
N THR A 23 9.06 6.44 -3.00
CA THR A 23 8.38 7.46 -3.81
C THR A 23 7.84 8.63 -2.97
N GLN A 24 7.62 8.43 -1.67
CA GLN A 24 7.12 9.47 -0.76
C GLN A 24 8.26 10.25 -0.07
N ALA A 25 9.42 9.61 0.13
CA ALA A 25 10.58 10.27 0.69
C ALA A 25 11.18 11.26 -0.31
N VAL A 26 11.56 12.46 0.16
CA VAL A 26 12.13 13.52 -0.68
C VAL A 26 13.63 13.53 -0.44
N GLU A 27 14.42 13.09 -1.43
CA GLU A 27 15.89 13.06 -1.34
C GLU A 27 16.42 12.32 -0.09
N GLY A 28 15.79 11.21 0.29
CA GLY A 28 16.17 10.46 1.50
C GLY A 28 15.79 11.15 2.82
N LYS A 29 14.84 12.08 2.76
CA LYS A 29 14.31 12.80 3.94
C LYS A 29 12.80 12.59 4.11
N CYS A 30 12.38 12.67 5.37
CA CYS A 30 10.99 12.65 5.78
C CYS A 30 10.25 13.88 5.19
N PRO A 31 9.14 13.69 4.48
CA PRO A 31 8.38 14.80 3.88
C PRO A 31 7.80 15.76 4.93
N ASP A 32 7.51 15.28 6.15
CA ASP A 32 6.90 16.10 7.19
C ASP A 32 7.90 16.97 7.96
N CYS A 33 9.08 16.43 8.26
CA CYS A 33 10.05 17.11 9.14
C CYS A 33 11.40 17.42 8.48
N GLY A 34 11.63 16.98 7.25
CA GLY A 34 12.85 17.24 6.48
C GLY A 34 14.12 16.55 7.00
N ARG A 35 14.01 15.69 8.01
CA ARG A 35 15.15 14.93 8.56
C ARG A 35 15.38 13.65 7.77
N GLU A 36 16.58 13.11 7.89
CA GLU A 36 16.94 11.85 7.24
C GLU A 36 16.02 10.71 7.71
N VAL A 37 15.61 9.89 6.74
CA VAL A 37 14.97 8.60 6.98
C VAL A 37 16.01 7.50 6.84
N HIS A 38 15.82 6.38 7.53
CA HIS A 38 16.69 5.21 7.43
C HIS A 38 15.87 3.98 7.03
N GLU A 39 16.49 3.08 6.29
CA GLU A 39 15.86 1.82 5.91
C GLU A 39 15.69 0.95 7.16
N VAL A 40 14.44 0.58 7.44
CA VAL A 40 14.09 -0.39 8.47
C VAL A 40 13.53 -1.61 7.78
N SER A 41 13.96 -2.77 8.27
CA SER A 41 13.56 -4.07 7.76
C SER A 41 12.99 -4.89 8.91
N GLU A 42 11.73 -5.29 8.80
CA GLU A 42 11.06 -6.11 9.80
C GLU A 42 10.46 -7.37 9.18
N GLU A 43 10.58 -8.48 9.90
CA GLU A 43 9.88 -9.71 9.52
C GLU A 43 8.39 -9.57 9.81
N ALA A 44 7.57 -9.70 8.77
CA ALA A 44 6.12 -9.59 8.87
C ALA A 44 5.42 -10.74 8.15
N TYR A 45 4.17 -10.99 8.52
CA TYR A 45 3.29 -11.90 7.81
C TYR A 45 2.45 -11.12 6.81
N PHE A 46 2.53 -11.50 5.54
CA PHE A 46 1.83 -10.85 4.45
C PHE A 46 0.68 -11.71 3.95
N LEU A 47 -0.44 -11.07 3.63
CA LEU A 47 -1.51 -11.67 2.84
C LEU A 47 -1.16 -11.58 1.36
N ARG A 48 -1.24 -12.71 0.65
CA ARG A 48 -1.03 -12.78 -0.81
C ARG A 48 -2.23 -12.23 -1.57
N LEU A 49 -2.45 -10.93 -1.47
CA LEU A 49 -3.56 -10.21 -2.10
C LEU A 49 -3.61 -10.39 -3.61
N SER A 50 -2.47 -10.54 -4.28
CA SER A 50 -2.40 -10.80 -5.73
C SER A 50 -3.21 -12.01 -6.19
N LYS A 51 -3.39 -13.02 -5.33
CA LYS A 51 -4.24 -14.18 -5.63
C LYS A 51 -5.73 -13.84 -5.75
N TYR A 52 -6.16 -12.73 -5.16
CA TYR A 52 -7.56 -12.29 -5.10
C TYR A 52 -7.88 -11.17 -6.08
N GLN A 53 -6.87 -10.61 -6.77
CA GLN A 53 -6.99 -9.46 -7.65
C GLN A 53 -8.13 -9.64 -8.68
N SER A 54 -8.09 -10.70 -9.49
CA SER A 54 -9.12 -10.95 -10.52
C SER A 54 -10.52 -11.10 -9.93
N ARG A 55 -10.65 -11.78 -8.78
CA ARG A 55 -11.94 -11.96 -8.11
C ARG A 55 -12.51 -10.63 -7.58
N LEU A 56 -11.65 -9.73 -7.08
CA LEU A 56 -12.06 -8.42 -6.61
C LEU A 56 -12.48 -7.53 -7.78
N GLU A 57 -11.73 -7.55 -8.89
CA GLU A 57 -12.07 -6.86 -10.13
C GLU A 57 -13.45 -7.30 -10.64
N ASP A 58 -13.66 -8.60 -10.85
CA ASP A 58 -14.92 -9.17 -11.31
C ASP A 58 -16.10 -8.77 -10.40
N TYR A 59 -15.88 -8.81 -9.08
CA TYR A 59 -16.94 -8.49 -8.11
C TYR A 59 -17.32 -7.01 -8.17
N ILE A 60 -16.33 -6.11 -8.20
CA ILE A 60 -16.56 -4.66 -8.25
C ILE A 60 -17.19 -4.26 -9.58
N GLU A 61 -16.80 -4.89 -10.69
CA GLU A 61 -17.38 -4.64 -12.01
C GLU A 61 -18.84 -5.13 -12.09
N SER A 62 -19.13 -6.33 -11.59
CA SER A 62 -20.48 -6.92 -11.57
C SER A 62 -21.45 -6.29 -10.55
N HIS A 63 -20.95 -5.61 -9.52
CA HIS A 63 -21.76 -4.97 -8.46
C HIS A 63 -21.52 -3.46 -8.43
N PRO A 64 -22.17 -2.66 -9.33
CA PRO A 64 -21.90 -1.24 -9.45
C PRO A 64 -22.19 -0.41 -8.20
N GLU A 65 -23.11 -0.86 -7.34
CA GLU A 65 -23.49 -0.18 -6.09
C GLU A 65 -22.57 -0.52 -4.91
N PHE A 66 -21.59 -1.43 -5.08
CA PHE A 66 -20.72 -1.86 -3.99
C PHE A 66 -19.77 -0.74 -3.52
N ILE A 67 -19.32 0.13 -4.44
CA ILE A 67 -18.48 1.29 -4.14
C ILE A 67 -19.15 2.53 -4.71
N SER A 68 -19.41 3.51 -3.85
CA SER A 68 -20.03 4.78 -4.19
C SER A 68 -19.23 5.96 -3.61
N PRO A 69 -19.12 7.10 -4.33
CA PRO A 69 -19.61 7.36 -5.68
C PRO A 69 -18.79 6.65 -6.77
N ALA A 70 -19.31 6.60 -8.00
CA ALA A 70 -18.65 5.92 -9.13
C ALA A 70 -17.20 6.38 -9.39
N SER A 71 -16.87 7.63 -9.06
CA SER A 71 -15.49 8.13 -9.14
C SER A 71 -14.52 7.36 -8.23
N ARG A 72 -14.93 6.99 -7.01
CA ARG A 72 -14.13 6.17 -6.08
C ARG A 72 -14.02 4.73 -6.54
N LYS A 73 -15.06 4.18 -7.17
CA LYS A 73 -14.99 2.87 -7.83
C LYS A 73 -13.90 2.86 -8.90
N ASN A 74 -13.88 3.87 -9.76
CA ASN A 74 -12.90 3.97 -10.84
C ASN A 74 -11.47 4.16 -10.29
N GLU A 75 -11.31 4.97 -9.24
CA GLU A 75 -10.03 5.13 -8.54
C GLU A 75 -9.54 3.80 -7.95
N MET A 76 -10.41 3.06 -7.26
CA MET A 76 -10.08 1.75 -6.68
C MET A 76 -9.64 0.75 -7.75
N LEU A 77 -10.39 0.64 -8.85
CA LEU A 77 -10.06 -0.29 -9.93
C LEU A 77 -8.75 0.08 -10.62
N ASN A 78 -8.51 1.36 -10.94
CA ASN A 78 -7.39 1.75 -11.79
C ASN A 78 -6.07 2.00 -11.05
N ASN A 79 -6.13 2.40 -9.77
CA ASN A 79 -4.92 2.78 -9.03
C ASN A 79 -4.46 1.69 -8.05
N PHE A 80 -5.35 0.78 -7.65
CA PHE A 80 -5.08 -0.17 -6.56
C PHE A 80 -5.31 -1.64 -6.92
N ILE A 81 -6.19 -1.94 -7.88
CA ILE A 81 -6.52 -3.33 -8.25
C ILE A 81 -5.92 -3.73 -9.61
N LYS A 82 -6.12 -2.97 -10.68
CA LYS A 82 -5.52 -3.25 -12.00
C LYS A 82 -4.07 -2.79 -12.04
#